data_AF-T0Z911-F1
#
_entry.id   AF-T0Z911-F1
#
_cell.length_a   1.000
_cell.length_b   1.000
_cell.length_c   1.000
_cell.angle_alpha   90.00
_cell.angle_beta   90.00
_cell.angle_gamma   90.00
#
_symmetry.space_group_name_H-M   'P 1'
#
loop_
_entity.id
_entity.type
_entity.pdbx_description
1 polymer ?
#
loop_
_entity_poly.entity_id
_entity_poly.type
_entity_poly.pdbx_seq_one_letter_code
_entity_poly.pdbx_strand_id
1 'polypeptide(L)'
;DYLVPLEVIVRYYLAGSMWDRVRAGKVAPADLGFPAGRTLEYGMRLPEPHFEVTTKLEPVDRLLTTAEALDLAAIDRADLDRIRESALR
;
A
#
# COMPACT_ATOMS: atom_id res chain seq x y z
N ASP A 1 15.11 -6.64 20.68
CA ASP A 1 14.39 -6.64 19.40
C ASP A 1 13.39 -5.50 19.37
N TYR A 2 13.35 -4.75 18.28
CA TYR A 2 12.43 -3.63 18.04
C TYR A 2 11.57 -3.95 16.82
N LEU A 3 10.25 -3.81 16.96
CA LEU A 3 9.30 -4.00 15.87
C LEU A 3 8.85 -2.61 15.37
N VAL A 4 9.00 -2.36 14.08
CA VAL A 4 8.37 -1.21 13.42
C VAL A 4 6.85 -1.47 13.37
N PRO A 5 5.99 -0.60 13.94
CA PRO A 5 4.54 -0.85 14.08
C PRO A 5 3.75 -0.62 12.77
N LEU A 6 4.35 -0.99 11.64
CA LEU A 6 3.77 -0.87 10.30
C LEU A 6 3.64 -2.27 9.69
N GLU A 7 2.49 -2.57 9.13
CA GLU A 7 2.38 -3.64 8.16
C GLU A 7 2.72 -3.07 6.78
N VAL A 8 3.73 -3.66 6.14
CA VAL A 8 4.27 -3.22 4.86
C VAL A 8 3.70 -4.10 3.76
N ILE A 9 2.97 -3.51 2.82
CA ILE A 9 2.24 -4.24 1.79
C ILE A 9 2.78 -3.84 0.42
N VAL A 10 3.23 -4.83 -0.35
CA VAL A 10 3.57 -4.69 -1.77
C VAL A 10 2.61 -5.53 -2.60
N ARG A 11 1.94 -4.89 -3.56
CA ARG A 11 0.98 -5.54 -4.45
C ARG A 11 1.53 -5.56 -5.86
N TYR A 12 1.58 -6.75 -6.46
CA TYR A 12 1.89 -6.93 -7.87
C TYR A 12 0.64 -7.16 -8.73
N TYR A 13 -0.45 -7.55 -8.09
CA TYR A 13 -1.72 -7.88 -8.73
C TYR A 13 -2.88 -7.19 -8.00
N LEU A 14 -3.90 -6.83 -8.76
CA LEU A 14 -5.12 -6.24 -8.26
C LEU A 14 -5.99 -7.30 -7.57
N ALA A 15 -5.83 -7.45 -6.26
CA ALA A 15 -6.53 -8.46 -5.47
C ALA A 15 -6.82 -7.97 -4.04
N GLY A 16 -7.60 -8.77 -3.31
CA GLY A 16 -7.95 -8.53 -1.90
C GLY A 16 -8.56 -7.14 -1.67
N SER A 17 -8.17 -6.50 -0.57
CA SER A 17 -8.72 -5.20 -0.16
C SER A 17 -8.46 -4.05 -1.15
N MET A 18 -7.48 -4.17 -2.04
CA MET A 18 -7.32 -3.20 -3.15
C MET A 18 -8.42 -3.34 -4.18
N TRP A 19 -8.79 -4.58 -4.54
CA TRP A 19 -9.89 -4.84 -5.46
C TRP A 19 -11.24 -4.38 -4.89
N ASP A 20 -11.47 -4.60 -3.59
CA ASP A 20 -12.69 -4.13 -2.93
C ASP A 20 -12.80 -2.59 -2.98
N ARG A 21 -11.68 -1.88 -2.81
CA ARG A 21 -11.62 -0.41 -2.95
C ARG A 21 -11.92 0.05 -4.39
N VAL A 22 -11.37 -0.62 -5.40
CA VAL A 22 -11.68 -0.34 -6.80
C VAL A 22 -13.16 -0.55 -7.10
N ARG A 23 -13.74 -1.68 -6.67
CA ARG A 23 -15.17 -1.97 -6.86
C ARG A 23 -16.08 -0.98 -6.15
N ALA A 24 -15.64 -0.46 -5.00
CA ALA A 24 -16.35 0.58 -4.26
C ALA A 24 -16.15 2.00 -4.83
N GLY A 25 -15.38 2.16 -5.92
CA GLY A 25 -15.08 3.46 -6.53
C GLY A 25 -14.16 4.35 -5.69
N LYS A 26 -13.46 3.79 -4.70
CA LYS A 26 -12.55 4.53 -3.80
C LYS A 26 -11.14 4.69 -4.37
N VAL A 27 -10.80 3.87 -5.37
CA VAL A 27 -9.50 3.87 -6.05
C VAL A 27 -9.79 3.82 -7.55
N ALA A 28 -9.31 4.81 -8.29
CA ALA A 28 -9.44 4.88 -9.73
C ALA A 28 -8.29 4.13 -10.42
N PRO A 29 -8.43 3.74 -11.70
CA PRO A 29 -7.34 3.12 -12.47
C PRO A 29 -6.04 3.92 -12.46
N ALA A 30 -6.14 5.25 -12.53
CA ALA A 30 -4.98 6.14 -12.53
C ALA A 30 -4.18 6.10 -11.22
N ASP A 31 -4.84 5.88 -10.08
CA ASP A 31 -4.17 5.77 -8.77
C ASP A 31 -3.28 4.51 -8.67
N LEU A 32 -3.55 3.52 -9.55
CA LEU A 32 -2.79 2.28 -9.68
C LEU A 32 -1.84 2.28 -10.88
N GLY A 33 -1.64 3.44 -11.52
CA GLY A 33 -0.75 3.59 -12.67
C GLY A 33 -1.34 3.12 -14.00
N PHE A 34 -2.61 2.72 -14.06
CA PHE A 34 -3.27 2.40 -15.33
C PHE A 34 -3.71 3.67 -16.06
N PRO A 35 -3.90 3.61 -17.40
CA PRO A 35 -4.56 4.69 -18.12
C PRO A 35 -5.94 5.00 -17.55
N ALA A 36 -6.31 6.29 -17.54
CA ALA A 36 -7.63 6.73 -17.12
C ALA A 36 -8.73 6.03 -17.95
N GLY A 37 -9.81 5.61 -17.28
CA GLY A 37 -10.92 4.90 -17.93
C GLY A 37 -10.65 3.43 -18.28
N ARG A 38 -9.47 2.88 -17.98
CA ARG A 38 -9.19 1.45 -18.15
C ARG A 38 -10.13 0.62 -17.27
N THR A 39 -10.82 -0.33 -17.90
CA THR A 39 -11.55 -1.37 -17.16
C THR A 39 -10.57 -2.26 -16.40
N LEU A 40 -10.79 -2.39 -15.09
CA LEU A 40 -9.97 -3.20 -14.19
C LEU A 40 -10.65 -4.54 -13.88
N GLU A 41 -9.85 -5.59 -13.76
CA GLU A 41 -10.31 -6.94 -13.44
C GLU A 41 -9.52 -7.50 -12.24
N TYR A 42 -10.17 -8.36 -11.45
CA TYR A 42 -9.52 -9.07 -10.36
C TYR A 42 -8.37 -9.94 -10.87
N GLY A 43 -7.24 -9.93 -10.18
CA GLY A 43 -6.04 -10.68 -10.55
C GLY A 43 -5.21 -10.04 -11.65
N MET A 44 -5.61 -8.89 -12.20
CA MET A 44 -4.82 -8.18 -13.21
C MET A 44 -3.49 -7.69 -12.62
N ARG A 45 -2.39 -7.85 -13.37
CA ARG A 45 -1.07 -7.35 -12.97
C ARG A 45 -1.05 -5.83 -12.97
N LEU A 46 -0.50 -5.23 -11.92
CA LEU A 46 -0.29 -3.79 -11.85
C LEU A 46 0.86 -3.36 -12.77
N PRO A 47 0.83 -2.13 -13.35
CA PRO A 47 1.92 -1.63 -14.19
C PRO A 47 3.23 -1.56 -13.42
N GLU A 48 3.15 -1.13 -12.15
CA GLU A 48 4.23 -1.15 -11.19
C GLU A 48 3.74 -1.73 -9.85
N PRO A 49 4.65 -2.28 -9.01
CA PRO A 49 4.27 -2.73 -7.68
C PRO A 49 3.72 -1.58 -6.85
N HIS A 50 2.52 -1.75 -6.30
CA HIS A 50 1.90 -0.76 -5.44
C HIS A 50 2.32 -0.99 -3.99
N PHE A 51 2.95 0.02 -3.39
CA PHE A 51 3.39 0.00 -2.01
C PHE A 51 2.40 0.79 -1.15
N GLU A 52 1.90 0.17 -0.09
CA GLU A 52 1.09 0.83 0.93
C GLU A 52 1.44 0.30 2.32
N VAL A 53 1.09 1.08 3.34
CA VAL A 53 1.32 0.73 4.74
C VAL A 53 0.03 0.82 5.53
N THR A 54 -0.13 -0.12 6.46
CA THR A 54 -1.21 -0.17 7.43
C THR A 54 -0.64 -0.16 8.85
N THR A 55 -1.48 0.16 9.83
CA THR A 55 -1.10 -0.05 11.23
C THR A 55 -0.79 -1.52 11.49
N LYS A 56 0.05 -1.79 12.49
CA LYS A 56 0.21 -3.12 13.06
C LYS A 56 0.02 -3.01 14.57
N LEU A 57 -0.53 -4.07 15.17
CA LEU A 57 -0.80 -4.21 16.61
C LEU A 57 -2.09 -3.52 17.09
N GLU A 58 -2.85 -2.93 16.16
CA GLU A 58 -4.23 -2.52 16.42
C GLU A 58 -5.18 -3.74 16.24
N PRO A 59 -6.39 -3.74 16.84
CA PRO A 59 -7.36 -4.81 16.62
C PRO A 59 -7.77 -4.98 15.16
N VAL A 60 -7.76 -3.88 14.40
CA VAL A 60 -8.04 -3.84 12.97
C VAL A 60 -7.03 -2.91 12.33
N ASP A 61 -6.20 -3.46 11.44
CA ASP A 61 -5.17 -2.70 10.73
C ASP A 61 -5.84 -1.68 9.76
N ARG A 62 -5.42 -0.41 9.81
CA ARG A 62 -5.97 0.70 8.99
C ARG A 62 -4.92 1.28 8.06
N LEU A 63 -5.34 1.76 6.88
CA LEU A 63 -4.43 2.43 5.94
C LEU A 63 -3.86 3.70 6.54
N LEU A 64 -2.56 3.91 6.30
CA LEU A 64 -1.83 5.10 6.75
C LEU A 64 -1.40 5.93 5.55
N THR A 65 -1.51 7.25 5.69
CA THR A 65 -0.74 8.18 4.88
C THR A 65 0.75 8.08 5.22
N THR A 66 1.61 8.58 4.34
CA THR A 66 3.05 8.66 4.65
C THR A 66 3.31 9.43 5.94
N ALA A 67 2.64 10.56 6.17
CA ALA A 67 2.82 11.35 7.38
C ALA A 67 2.47 10.57 8.65
N GLU A 68 1.33 9.86 8.65
CA GLU A 68 0.93 9.03 9.79
C GLU A 68 1.89 7.86 10.01
N ALA A 69 2.41 7.26 8.94
CA ALA A 69 3.37 6.15 9.05
C ALA A 69 4.70 6.60 9.68
N LEU A 70 5.20 7.78 9.29
CA LEU A 70 6.42 8.36 9.85
C LEU A 70 6.25 8.69 11.35
N ASP A 71 5.10 9.29 11.70
CA ASP A 71 4.77 9.63 13.08
C ASP A 71 4.59 8.38 13.96
N LEU A 72 3.77 7.42 13.52
CA LEU A 72 3.47 6.19 14.26
C LEU A 72 4.73 5.33 14.50
N ALA A 73 5.58 5.21 13.49
CA ALA A 73 6.79 4.41 13.58
C ALA A 73 7.98 5.17 14.19
N ALA A 74 7.85 6.48 14.44
CA ALA A 74 8.94 7.36 14.86
C ALA A 74 10.18 7.23 13.96
N ILE A 75 9.96 7.18 12.64
CA ILE A 75 11.01 7.07 11.63
C ILE A 75 10.98 8.25 10.67
N ASP A 76 12.08 8.49 9.96
CA ASP A 76 12.13 9.49 8.91
C ASP A 76 11.76 8.92 7.53
N ARG A 77 11.70 9.82 6.54
CA ARG A 77 11.36 9.44 5.17
C ARG A 77 12.40 8.46 4.57
N ALA A 78 13.68 8.62 4.90
CA ALA A 78 14.74 7.78 4.36
C ALA A 78 14.71 6.37 4.96
N ASP A 79 14.27 6.21 6.21
CA ASP A 79 13.97 4.91 6.80
C ASP A 79 12.82 4.21 6.07
N LEU A 80 11.70 4.92 5.84
CA LEU A 80 10.54 4.35 5.14
C LEU A 80 10.89 3.96 3.69
N ASP A 81 11.67 4.78 2.99
CA ASP A 81 12.13 4.47 1.64
C ASP A 81 13.04 3.22 1.63
N ARG A 82 13.93 3.04 2.63
CA ARG A 82 14.74 1.81 2.79
C ARG A 82 13.90 0.56 3.06
N ILE A 83 12.84 0.70 3.87
CA ILE A 83 11.88 -0.39 4.11
C ILE A 83 11.19 -0.77 2.79
N ARG A 84 10.72 0.22 2.04
CA ARG A 84 10.09 0.01 0.72
C ARG A 84 11.03 -0.69 -0.25
N GLU A 85 12.27 -0.22 -0.36
CA GLU A 85 13.28 -0.86 -1.21
C GLU A 85 13.52 -2.31 -0.81
N SER A 86 13.60 -2.60 0.48
CA SER A 86 13.82 -3.95 0.99
C SER A 86 12.64 -4.88 0.69
N ALA A 87 11.40 -4.38 0.72
CA ALA A 87 10.20 -5.14 0.38
C ALA A 87 10.01 -5.35 -1.14
N LEU A 88 10.70 -4.57 -1.98
CA LEU A 88 10.65 -4.67 -3.43
C LEU A 88 11.76 -5.55 -4.03
N ARG A 89 12.75 -5.96 -3.22
CA ARG A 89 13.82 -6.89 -3.62
C ARG A 89 13.33 -8.33 -3.64
#